data_AF-A0AAD3M699-F1
#
_entry.id   AF-A0AAD3M699-F1
#
_cell.length_a   1.000
_cell.length_b   1.000
_cell.length_c   1.000
_cell.angle_alpha   90.00
_cell.angle_beta   90.00
_cell.angle_gamma   90.00
#
_symmetry.space_group_name_H-M   'P 1'
#
loop_
_entity.id
_entity.type
_entity.pdbx_description
1 polymer ?
#
loop_
_entity_poly.entity_id
_entity_poly.type
_entity_poly.pdbx_seq_one_letter_code
_entity_poly.pdbx_strand_id
1 'polypeptide(L)' 'MNNLTVLSSGSLSNLHFLEELRLAGNDLSFIPRGAFAGLYNLKVLMLQNNQLRSVPAEAFNNLHNLQSL' A
#
# COMPACT_ATOMS: atom_id res chain seq x y z
N MET A 1 -17.12 0.01 5.34
CA MET A 1 -15.96 -0.72 5.91
C MET A 1 -15.51 -1.69 4.85
N ASN A 2 -14.24 -1.64 4.47
CA ASN A 2 -13.65 -2.68 3.62
C ASN A 2 -12.98 -3.67 4.58
N ASN A 3 -13.21 -4.97 4.40
CA ASN A 3 -12.62 -6.03 5.25
C ASN A 3 -11.34 -6.59 4.60
N LEU A 4 -10.49 -5.73 4.04
CA LEU A 4 -9.23 -6.19 3.46
C LEU A 4 -8.29 -6.63 4.58
N THR A 5 -8.07 -7.93 4.68
CA THR A 5 -7.18 -8.53 5.69
C THR A 5 -5.77 -8.75 5.16
N VAL A 6 -5.61 -8.90 3.83
CA VAL A 6 -4.32 -9.14 3.17
C VAL A 6 -4.29 -8.41 1.81
N LEU A 7 -3.17 -7.73 1.53
CA LEU A 7 -2.81 -7.31 0.17
C LEU A 7 -2.01 -8.42 -0.50
N SER A 8 -2.42 -8.90 -1.67
CA SER A 8 -1.60 -9.83 -2.43
C SER A 8 -0.46 -9.09 -3.14
N SER A 9 0.74 -9.68 -3.14
CA SER A 9 1.89 -9.11 -3.86
C SER A 9 1.55 -8.92 -5.35
N GLY A 10 1.87 -7.76 -5.91
CA GLY A 10 1.59 -7.43 -7.31
C GLY A 10 0.12 -7.26 -7.69
N SER A 11 -0.84 -7.31 -6.75
CA SER A 11 -2.27 -7.09 -7.05
C SER A 11 -2.56 -5.68 -7.59
N LEU A 12 -1.68 -4.72 -7.30
CA LEU A 12 -1.77 -3.33 -7.72
C LEU A 12 -0.77 -2.98 -8.83
N SER A 13 -0.07 -3.97 -9.39
CA SER A 13 1.06 -3.75 -10.29
C SER A 13 0.73 -2.99 -11.55
N ASN A 14 -0.50 -3.10 -12.06
CA ASN A 14 -0.94 -2.43 -13.28
C ASN A 14 -1.50 -1.03 -13.05
N LEU A 15 -1.59 -0.57 -11.80
CA LEU A 15 -2.16 0.74 -11.45
C LEU A 15 -1.10 1.85 -11.52
N HIS A 16 -0.40 1.94 -12.65
CA HIS A 16 0.75 2.83 -12.85
C HIS A 16 0.44 4.31 -12.66
N PHE A 17 -0.81 4.72 -12.88
CA PHE A 17 -1.27 6.10 -12.79
C PHE A 17 -1.99 6.42 -11.47
N LEU A 18 -2.05 5.48 -10.53
CA LEU A 18 -2.70 5.72 -9.25
C LEU A 18 -1.91 6.74 -8.44
N GLU A 19 -2.55 7.85 -8.04
CA GLU A 19 -1.93 8.90 -7.23
C GLU A 19 -2.27 8.79 -5.74
N GLU A 20 -3.45 8.26 -5.40
CA GLU A 20 -3.91 8.10 -4.02
C GLU A 20 -4.44 6.69 -3.79
N LEU A 21 -3.93 6.03 -2.75
CA LEU A 21 -4.35 4.70 -2.31
C LEU A 21 -4.81 4.77 -0.86
N ARG A 22 -6.13 4.64 -0.66
CA ARG A 22 -6.76 4.69 0.66
C ARG A 22 -7.05 3.28 1.16
N LEU A 23 -6.22 2.80 2.08
CA LEU A 23 -6.39 1.52 2.77
C LEU A 23 -6.68 1.70 4.26
N ALA A 24 -7.03 2.91 4.65
CA ALA A 24 -7.34 3.23 6.03
C ALA A 24 -8.63 2.59 6.52
N GLY A 25 -8.65 2.14 7.77
CA GLY A 25 -9.82 1.50 8.37
C GLY A 25 -10.12 0.11 7.78
N ASN A 26 -9.08 -0.64 7.42
CA ASN A 26 -9.15 -2.06 7.09
C ASN A 26 -8.52 -2.89 8.23
N ASP A 27 -8.53 -4.21 8.11
CA ASP A 27 -7.93 -5.13 9.08
C ASP A 27 -6.59 -5.71 8.57
N LEU A 28 -5.81 -4.92 7.83
CA LEU A 28 -4.53 -5.37 7.30
C LEU A 28 -3.58 -5.68 8.47
N SER A 29 -3.15 -6.92 8.56
CA SER A 29 -2.20 -7.40 9.58
C SER A 29 -0.76 -7.50 9.05
N PHE A 30 -0.61 -7.58 7.73
CA PHE A 30 0.66 -7.73 7.05
C PHE A 30 0.63 -7.11 5.65
N ILE A 31 1.73 -6.49 5.24
CA ILE A 31 1.97 -6.01 3.88
C ILE A 31 3.13 -6.83 3.28
N PRO A 32 2.88 -7.66 2.26
CA PRO A 32 3.97 -8.41 1.63
C PRO A 32 4.90 -7.49 0.84
N ARG A 33 6.12 -7.99 0.64
CA ARG A 33 7.08 -7.35 -0.26
C ARG A 33 6.47 -7.20 -1.66
N GLY A 34 6.61 -6.00 -2.22
CA GLY A 34 6.06 -5.68 -3.54
C GLY A 34 4.53 -5.58 -3.59
N ALA A 35 3.83 -5.46 -2.45
CA ALA A 35 2.39 -5.16 -2.43
C ALA A 35 2.05 -3.89 -3.23
N PHE A 36 2.94 -2.91 -3.19
CA PHE A 36 2.82 -1.63 -3.88
C PHE A 36 3.72 -1.52 -5.12
N ALA A 37 4.22 -2.65 -5.63
CA ALA A 37 4.96 -2.66 -6.88
C ALA A 37 4.08 -2.08 -8.00
N GLY A 38 4.68 -1.34 -8.93
CA GLY A 38 3.97 -0.74 -10.06
C GLY A 38 3.29 0.60 -9.79
N LEU A 39 3.15 1.01 -8.53
CA LEU A 39 2.52 2.28 -8.12
C LEU A 39 3.47 3.49 -8.21
N TYR A 40 4.08 3.67 -9.39
CA TYR A 40 5.15 4.66 -9.59
C TYR A 40 4.72 6.11 -9.37
N ASN A 41 3.45 6.43 -9.63
CA ASN A 41 2.89 7.78 -9.50
C ASN A 41 2.16 8.03 -8.18
N LEU A 42 2.22 7.09 -7.23
CA LEU A 42 1.52 7.23 -5.96
C LEU A 42 2.15 8.34 -5.13
N LYS A 43 1.31 9.29 -4.70
CA LYS A 43 1.66 10.44 -3.87
C LYS A 43 1.17 10.28 -2.44
N VAL A 44 0.00 9.66 -2.28
CA VAL A 44 -0.65 9.48 -0.98
C VAL A 44 -0.97 8.03 -0.76
N LEU A 45 -0.44 7.47 0.33
CA LEU A 45 -0.78 6.15 0.82
C LEU A 45 -1.38 6.32 2.22
N MET A 46 -2.58 5.80 2.47
CA MET A 46 -3.21 5.88 3.78
C MET A 46 -3.33 4.48 4.38
N LEU A 47 -2.57 4.20 5.44
CA LEU A 47 -2.58 2.91 6.15
C LEU A 47 -3.09 3.00 7.59
N GLN A 48 -3.58 4.16 8.03
CA GLN A 48 -4.07 4.35 9.40
C GLN A 48 -5.26 3.45 9.73
N ASN A 49 -5.43 3.14 11.01
CA ASN A 49 -6.51 2.27 11.51
C ASN A 49 -6.49 0.88 10.82
N ASN A 50 -5.30 0.30 10.70
CA ASN A 50 -5.09 -1.12 10.36
C ASN A 50 -4.45 -1.85 11.55
N GLN A 51 -4.28 -3.18 11.44
CA GLN A 51 -3.64 -4.03 12.45
C GLN A 51 -2.15 -4.31 12.14
N LEU A 52 -1.50 -3.40 11.41
CA LEU A 52 -0.11 -3.54 10.96
C LEU A 52 0.84 -3.36 12.13
N ARG A 53 1.63 -4.40 12.44
CA ARG A 53 2.70 -4.31 13.47
C ARG A 53 3.97 -3.66 12.94
N SER A 54 4.29 -3.92 11.68
CA SER A 54 5.41 -3.34 10.96
C SER A 54 5.13 -3.37 9.47
N VAL A 55 5.78 -2.49 8.73
CA VAL A 55 5.75 -2.49 7.26
C VAL A 55 7.19 -2.64 6.78
N PRO A 56 7.49 -3.65 5.94
CA PRO A 56 8.85 -3.82 5.42
C PRO A 56 9.22 -2.61 4.56
N ALA A 57 10.45 -2.10 4.72
CA ALA A 57 10.93 -0.95 3.95
C ALA A 57 10.86 -1.21 2.44
N GLU A 58 11.07 -2.47 2.05
CA GLU A 58 11.01 -2.93 0.67
C GLU A 58 9.60 -2.84 0.05
N ALA A 59 8.55 -2.70 0.85
CA ALA A 59 7.20 -2.43 0.34
C ALA A 59 7.12 -1.06 -0.35
N PHE A 60 7.96 -0.11 0.06
CA PHE A 60 7.94 1.28 -0.43
C PHE A 60 8.95 1.54 -1.57
N ASN A 61 9.76 0.56 -1.95
CA ASN A 61 10.87 0.74 -2.92
C ASN A 61 10.43 1.34 -4.27
N ASN A 62 9.19 1.11 -4.70
CA ASN A 62 8.67 1.57 -5.99
C ASN A 62 7.87 2.89 -5.89
N LEU A 63 7.68 3.41 -4.68
CA LEU A 63 6.86 4.59 -4.42
C LEU A 63 7.70 5.87 -4.49
N HIS A 64 8.35 6.10 -5.62
CA HIS A 64 9.31 7.20 -5.81
C HIS A 64 8.69 8.60 -5.65
N ASN A 65 7.39 8.72 -5.91
CA ASN A 65 6.64 9.97 -5.83
C ASN A 65 5.84 10.11 -4.53
N LEU A 66 6.06 9.24 -3.54
CA LEU A 66 5.29 9.28 -2.29
C LEU A 66 5.63 10.54 -1.51
N GLN A 67 4.59 11.28 -1.14
CA GLN A 67 4.67 12.53 -0.39
C GLN A 67 4.07 12.38 1.00
N SER A 68 3.05 11.51 1.16
CA SER A 68 2.36 11.28 2.43
C SER A 68 2.07 9.79 2.65
N LEU A 69 2.28 9.33 3.89
CA LEU A 69 2.04 7.97 4.37
C LEU A 69 1.13 7.97 5.61
#